data_AF-A0A7C7UJV3-F1
#
_entry.id   AF-A0A7C7UJV3-F1
#
_cell.length_a   1.000
_cell.length_b   1.000
_cell.length_c   1.000
_cell.angle_alpha   90.00
_cell.angle_beta   90.00
_cell.angle_gamma   90.00
#
_symmetry.space_group_name_H-M   'P 1'
#
loop_
_entity.id
_entity.type
_entity.pdbx_description
1 polymer ?
#
loop_
_entity_poly.entity_id
_entity_poly.type
_entity_poly.pdbx_seq_one_letter_code
_entity_poly.pdbx_strand_id
1 'polypeptide(L)'
;MDDAIEDEAVVLEDQTAVLPTMTSNRPIDYQNMIPGDQWRLWVPFHFLPGNDETAQAFVEKMVCTKHSIPARKMLEHAVQNKLETFGPSLVGIAAHVYADTFSHYGFTGLARDCNRVKSESIRVYVESASILDYVKTKFETFKTRVAGTLAETVPVGHGAVATYPDRPYLHWEYEPENGGVERHNANDYIEACERLHAFFGEFVKENTVHGDPVEPVSWDSIADKVRNILKQEGSLDDRIKTWKEAISSNELFMSRDEDRVITNSDTAWKSSRITDHFTAGGKVWIDVMPIYLFVQDGNIEAMSFTDCYPM
;
A
#
# COMPACT_ATOMS: atom_id res chain seq x y z
N MET A 1 -1.64 4.90 6.52
CA MET A 1 -0.38 4.17 6.29
C MET A 1 0.38 4.79 5.13
N ASP A 2 -0.24 4.97 3.97
CA ASP A 2 0.35 5.71 2.83
C ASP A 2 0.40 7.25 3.02
N ASP A 3 0.41 7.74 4.26
CA ASP A 3 0.38 9.17 4.58
C ASP A 3 1.50 9.57 5.58
N ALA A 4 2.31 8.61 6.05
CA ALA A 4 3.41 8.89 6.97
C ALA A 4 4.65 9.33 6.19
N ILE A 5 4.78 10.65 6.05
CA ILE A 5 5.82 11.35 5.27
C ILE A 5 6.86 12.08 6.15
N GLU A 6 6.75 11.92 7.46
CA GLU A 6 7.57 12.58 8.46
C GLU A 6 8.78 11.70 8.80
N ASP A 7 9.97 12.28 8.74
CA ASP A 7 11.27 11.63 8.94
C ASP A 7 12.15 12.39 9.93
N GLU A 8 11.64 13.49 10.49
CA GLU A 8 12.34 14.32 11.47
C GLU A 8 12.11 13.81 12.89
N ALA A 9 13.15 13.92 13.73
CA ALA A 9 13.06 13.55 15.14
C ALA A 9 12.05 14.45 15.88
N VAL A 10 11.08 13.82 16.54
CA VAL A 10 10.14 14.48 17.44
C VAL A 10 10.76 14.47 18.84
N VAL A 11 11.37 15.59 19.24
CA VAL A 11 11.99 15.75 20.56
C VAL A 11 10.91 16.09 21.58
N LEU A 12 10.81 15.27 22.63
CA LEU A 12 9.86 15.42 23.73
C LEU A 12 10.43 16.35 24.82
N GLU A 13 9.56 16.86 25.70
CA GLU A 13 9.93 17.82 26.75
C GLU A 13 11.00 17.28 27.72
N ASP A 14 11.01 15.96 27.94
CA ASP A 14 11.95 15.26 28.80
C ASP A 14 13.30 14.95 28.12
N GLN A 15 13.56 15.53 26.94
CA GLN A 15 14.75 15.32 26.12
C GLN A 15 14.87 13.92 25.51
N THR A 16 13.83 13.09 25.59
CA THR A 16 13.73 11.89 24.76
C THR A 16 13.27 12.26 23.34
N ALA A 17 13.43 11.35 22.38
CA ALA A 17 13.03 11.60 21.01
C ALA A 17 12.34 10.37 20.39
N VAL A 18 11.35 10.64 19.56
CA VAL A 18 10.72 9.66 18.67
C VAL A 18 11.25 9.90 17.27
N LEU A 19 11.79 8.87 16.63
CA LEU A 19 12.16 8.90 15.22
C LEU A 19 11.02 8.24 14.42
N PRO A 20 10.15 9.00 13.76
CA PRO A 20 9.13 8.43 12.90
C PRO A 20 9.83 7.72 11.74
N THR A 21 9.25 6.63 11.28
CA THR A 21 9.66 6.10 10.00
C THR A 21 8.64 6.46 8.95
N MET A 22 9.16 7.03 7.88
CA MET A 22 8.43 7.32 6.68
C MET A 22 7.99 5.99 6.04
N THR A 23 6.75 5.91 5.59
CA THR A 23 6.20 4.78 4.84
C THR A 23 5.55 5.20 3.53
N SER A 24 5.56 6.51 3.24
CA SER A 24 5.11 7.08 1.98
C SER A 24 6.02 8.26 1.59
N ASN A 25 6.18 8.53 0.30
CA ASN A 25 7.02 9.63 -0.15
C ASN A 25 6.27 10.97 -0.17
N ARG A 26 6.99 12.07 0.04
CA ARG A 26 6.42 13.41 -0.14
C ARG A 26 6.10 13.62 -1.62
N PRO A 27 4.92 14.17 -1.97
CA PRO A 27 4.55 14.44 -3.36
C PRO A 27 5.48 15.39 -4.14
N ILE A 28 6.41 16.06 -3.46
CA ILE A 28 7.40 16.97 -4.04
C ILE A 28 8.73 16.24 -4.32
N ASP A 29 8.96 15.09 -3.67
CA ASP A 29 10.22 14.32 -3.71
C ASP A 29 10.18 13.16 -4.72
N TYR A 30 9.25 13.19 -5.67
CA TYR A 30 9.30 12.32 -6.87
C TYR A 30 10.53 12.61 -7.75
N GLN A 31 11.26 13.69 -7.45
CA GLN A 31 12.47 14.11 -8.14
C GLN A 31 13.66 13.39 -7.53
N ASN A 32 14.28 12.47 -8.27
CA ASN A 32 15.45 11.72 -7.82
C ASN A 32 15.25 11.06 -6.45
N MET A 33 14.23 10.21 -6.37
CA MET A 33 13.97 9.30 -5.25
C MET A 33 15.30 8.83 -4.66
N ILE A 34 15.62 9.36 -3.48
CA ILE A 34 16.95 9.26 -2.89
C ILE A 34 17.31 7.79 -2.87
N PRO A 35 18.50 7.36 -3.33
CA PRO A 35 18.83 5.94 -3.39
C PRO A 35 18.57 5.19 -2.07
N GLY A 36 18.67 5.89 -0.92
CA GLY A 36 18.29 5.36 0.40
C GLY A 36 16.79 5.09 0.54
N ASP A 37 15.92 5.95 0.03
CA ASP A 37 14.46 5.80 0.09
C ASP A 37 13.98 4.59 -0.70
N GLN A 38 14.62 4.28 -1.82
CA GLN A 38 14.28 3.09 -2.61
C GLN A 38 14.32 1.82 -1.74
N TRP A 39 15.36 1.68 -0.91
CA TRP A 39 15.53 0.54 -0.02
C TRP A 39 14.73 0.64 1.28
N ARG A 40 14.47 1.84 1.77
CA ARG A 40 13.79 2.08 3.06
C ARG A 40 12.28 2.21 2.96
N LEU A 41 11.78 2.62 1.80
CA LEU A 41 10.37 2.96 1.57
C LEU A 41 9.78 2.12 0.45
N TRP A 42 10.32 2.26 -0.75
CA TRP A 42 9.67 1.78 -1.96
C TRP A 42 9.68 0.27 -2.04
N VAL A 43 10.84 -0.36 -1.83
CA VAL A 43 10.97 -1.82 -1.80
C VAL A 43 10.12 -2.44 -0.68
N PRO A 44 10.20 -2.01 0.59
CA PRO A 44 9.45 -2.68 1.65
C PRO A 44 7.95 -2.37 1.69
N PHE A 45 7.50 -1.17 1.27
CA PHE A 45 6.11 -0.75 1.47
C PHE A 45 5.24 -0.72 0.20
N HIS A 46 5.82 -0.49 -0.98
CA HIS A 46 5.03 -0.31 -2.22
C HIS A 46 5.35 -1.32 -3.31
N PHE A 47 6.56 -1.88 -3.32
CA PHE A 47 7.05 -2.81 -4.35
C PHE A 47 7.72 -4.02 -3.70
N LEU A 48 6.99 -4.67 -2.80
CA LEU A 48 7.49 -5.84 -2.08
C LEU A 48 8.04 -6.89 -3.06
N PRO A 49 9.34 -7.26 -2.99
CA PRO A 49 9.94 -8.21 -3.90
C PRO A 49 9.18 -9.53 -3.98
N GLY A 50 9.01 -10.04 -5.20
CA GLY A 50 8.44 -11.36 -5.43
C GLY A 50 9.33 -12.48 -4.91
N ASN A 51 10.66 -12.28 -5.00
CA ASN A 51 11.67 -13.28 -4.68
C ASN A 51 11.37 -14.65 -5.33
N ASP A 52 11.06 -14.63 -6.63
CA ASP A 52 10.85 -15.84 -7.42
C ASP A 52 12.08 -16.74 -7.34
N GLU A 53 11.91 -17.99 -6.90
CA GLU A 53 13.00 -18.95 -6.74
C GLU A 53 13.61 -19.38 -8.09
N THR A 54 12.87 -19.20 -9.19
CA THR A 54 13.34 -19.46 -10.56
C THR A 54 14.18 -18.32 -11.13
N ALA A 55 14.10 -17.13 -10.54
CA ALA A 55 14.87 -15.97 -10.99
C ALA A 55 16.37 -16.15 -10.75
N GLN A 56 17.16 -15.87 -11.78
CA GLN A 56 18.62 -16.03 -11.74
C GLN A 56 19.31 -14.72 -11.37
N ALA A 57 18.76 -13.60 -11.81
CA ALA A 57 19.33 -12.28 -11.56
C ALA A 57 18.74 -11.64 -10.29
N PHE A 58 19.54 -10.82 -9.62
CA PHE A 58 19.10 -10.03 -8.47
C PHE A 58 17.86 -9.17 -8.80
N VAL A 59 17.89 -8.46 -9.94
CA VAL A 59 16.80 -7.55 -10.32
C VAL A 59 15.49 -8.31 -10.56
N GLU A 60 15.54 -9.52 -11.13
CA GLU A 60 14.36 -10.37 -11.33
C GLU A 60 13.70 -10.73 -10.00
N LYS A 61 14.49 -11.05 -8.96
CA LYS A 61 13.97 -11.30 -7.61
C LYS A 61 13.32 -10.08 -6.97
N MET A 62 13.78 -8.88 -7.35
CA MET A 62 13.27 -7.61 -6.85
C MET A 62 12.01 -7.12 -7.57
N VAL A 63 11.57 -7.80 -8.63
CA VAL A 63 10.29 -7.49 -9.27
C VAL A 63 9.16 -7.87 -8.33
N CYS A 64 8.25 -6.94 -8.09
CA CYS A 64 7.03 -7.16 -7.32
C CYS A 64 6.14 -8.17 -8.06
N THR A 65 5.66 -9.18 -7.34
CA THR A 65 4.73 -10.18 -7.87
C THR A 65 3.57 -10.36 -6.90
N LYS A 66 2.37 -10.55 -7.44
CA LYS A 66 1.16 -10.82 -6.64
C LYS A 66 1.37 -12.00 -5.71
N HIS A 67 0.90 -11.88 -4.48
CA HIS A 67 0.80 -13.01 -3.54
C HIS A 67 2.10 -13.82 -3.38
N SER A 68 3.24 -13.14 -3.42
CA SER A 68 4.57 -13.76 -3.36
C SER A 68 4.83 -14.51 -2.04
N ILE A 69 5.88 -15.34 -2.00
CA ILE A 69 6.31 -15.99 -0.75
C ILE A 69 6.60 -14.94 0.35
N PRO A 70 7.37 -13.86 0.10
CA PRO A 70 7.53 -12.78 1.07
C PRO A 70 6.20 -12.15 1.51
N ALA A 71 5.28 -11.88 0.57
CA ALA A 71 3.98 -11.29 0.90
C ALA A 71 3.15 -12.17 1.84
N ARG A 72 3.14 -13.49 1.61
CA ARG A 72 2.45 -14.45 2.49
C ARG A 72 3.08 -14.53 3.87
N LYS A 73 4.41 -14.60 3.94
CA LYS A 73 5.15 -14.61 5.21
C LYS A 73 4.89 -13.35 6.03
N MET A 74 4.81 -12.18 5.38
CA MET A 74 4.46 -10.92 6.03
C MET A 74 3.05 -10.96 6.64
N LEU A 75 2.06 -11.49 5.91
CA LEU A 75 0.71 -11.66 6.47
C LEU A 75 0.69 -12.67 7.62
N GLU A 76 1.39 -13.81 7.48
CA GLU A 76 1.51 -14.82 8.53
C GLU A 76 2.12 -14.23 9.82
N HIS A 77 3.18 -13.44 9.68
CA HIS A 77 3.81 -12.75 10.81
C HIS A 77 2.85 -11.74 11.47
N ALA A 78 2.09 -10.98 10.67
CA ALA A 78 1.11 -10.04 11.20
C ALA A 78 -0.01 -10.74 12.00
N VAL A 79 -0.47 -11.91 11.54
CA VAL A 79 -1.44 -12.76 12.27
C VAL A 79 -0.83 -13.35 13.53
N GLN A 80 0.43 -13.79 13.52
CA GLN A 80 1.09 -14.36 14.70
C GLN A 80 1.16 -13.35 15.86
N ASN A 81 1.25 -12.06 15.53
CA ASN A 81 1.29 -10.96 16.50
C ASN A 81 -0.10 -10.33 16.74
N LYS A 82 -1.19 -11.00 16.37
CA LYS A 82 -2.54 -10.40 16.43
C LYS A 82 -3.01 -10.01 17.83
N LEU A 83 -2.45 -10.61 18.89
CA LEU A 83 -2.79 -10.33 20.28
C LEU A 83 -1.92 -9.23 20.91
N GLU A 84 -0.84 -8.83 20.24
CA GLU A 84 0.03 -7.75 20.73
C GLU A 84 -0.68 -6.41 20.67
N THR A 85 -0.34 -5.46 21.54
CA THR A 85 -0.96 -4.11 21.55
C THR A 85 -0.86 -3.41 20.20
N PHE A 86 0.17 -3.76 19.41
CA PHE A 86 0.43 -3.24 18.07
C PHE A 86 -0.23 -4.00 16.93
N GLY A 87 -0.86 -5.14 17.20
CA GLY A 87 -1.47 -6.02 16.22
C GLY A 87 -2.31 -5.29 15.16
N PRO A 88 -3.26 -4.40 15.53
CA PRO A 88 -4.07 -3.66 14.56
C PRO A 88 -3.24 -2.78 13.61
N SER A 89 -2.18 -2.16 14.11
CA SER A 89 -1.30 -1.31 13.29
C SER A 89 -0.48 -2.14 12.32
N LEU A 90 0.11 -3.24 12.79
CA LEU A 90 0.89 -4.16 11.97
C LEU A 90 0.03 -4.78 10.86
N VAL A 91 -1.18 -5.21 11.19
CA VAL A 91 -2.15 -5.74 10.22
C VAL A 91 -2.56 -4.70 9.19
N GLY A 92 -2.73 -3.43 9.59
CA GLY A 92 -2.98 -2.32 8.66
C GLY A 92 -1.82 -2.07 7.68
N ILE A 93 -0.57 -2.09 8.16
CA ILE A 93 0.63 -2.00 7.30
C ILE A 93 0.69 -3.18 6.36
N ALA A 94 0.63 -4.40 6.89
CA ALA A 94 0.75 -5.62 6.11
C ALA A 94 -0.34 -5.70 5.03
N ALA A 95 -1.58 -5.33 5.35
CA ALA A 95 -2.68 -5.28 4.38
C ALA A 95 -2.42 -4.29 3.24
N HIS A 96 -1.88 -3.11 3.54
CA HIS A 96 -1.53 -2.11 2.53
C HIS A 96 -0.41 -2.61 1.61
N VAL A 97 0.73 -3.02 2.17
CA VAL A 97 1.87 -3.54 1.38
C VAL A 97 1.44 -4.73 0.52
N TYR A 98 0.58 -5.59 1.08
CA TYR A 98 0.06 -6.74 0.37
C TYR A 98 -0.86 -6.35 -0.78
N ALA A 99 -1.77 -5.39 -0.59
CA ALA A 99 -2.63 -4.86 -1.64
C ALA A 99 -1.81 -4.26 -2.79
N ASP A 100 -0.75 -3.54 -2.45
CA ASP A 100 0.19 -2.95 -3.42
C ASP A 100 0.86 -4.03 -4.30
N THR A 101 0.97 -5.30 -3.86
CA THR A 101 1.45 -6.39 -4.74
C THR A 101 0.53 -6.67 -5.93
N PHE A 102 -0.77 -6.34 -5.82
CA PHE A 102 -1.75 -6.49 -6.90
C PHE A 102 -1.85 -5.26 -7.78
N SER A 103 -1.53 -4.09 -7.25
CA SER A 103 -1.42 -2.85 -8.02
C SER A 103 -0.09 -2.80 -8.77
N HIS A 104 1.02 -3.12 -8.13
CA HIS A 104 2.36 -2.77 -8.61
C HIS A 104 3.16 -3.94 -9.19
N TYR A 105 2.54 -5.12 -9.38
CA TYR A 105 3.24 -6.26 -9.97
C TYR A 105 3.84 -5.92 -11.35
N GLY A 106 5.00 -6.51 -11.61
CA GLY A 106 5.79 -6.25 -12.82
C GLY A 106 6.73 -5.05 -12.72
N PHE A 107 6.68 -4.29 -11.63
CA PHE A 107 7.62 -3.19 -11.34
C PHE A 107 8.50 -3.50 -10.12
N THR A 108 9.57 -2.74 -9.93
CA THR A 108 10.44 -2.81 -8.75
C THR A 108 10.62 -1.44 -8.12
N GLY A 109 10.73 -1.38 -6.79
CA GLY A 109 10.99 -0.14 -6.03
C GLY A 109 12.39 0.45 -6.23
N LEU A 110 13.19 -0.12 -7.15
CA LEU A 110 14.52 0.34 -7.52
C LEU A 110 14.50 1.11 -8.85
N ALA A 111 15.38 2.08 -9.00
CA ALA A 111 15.64 2.76 -10.28
C ALA A 111 16.29 1.80 -11.28
N ARG A 112 15.48 1.15 -12.14
CA ARG A 112 15.93 0.10 -13.07
C ARG A 112 15.22 0.21 -14.41
N ASP A 113 15.92 -0.12 -15.48
CA ASP A 113 15.37 -0.06 -16.85
C ASP A 113 14.17 -1.00 -17.05
N CYS A 114 14.04 -2.06 -16.25
CA CYS A 114 12.86 -2.93 -16.27
C CYS A 114 11.54 -2.23 -15.89
N ASN A 115 11.58 -1.05 -15.26
CA ASN A 115 10.40 -0.23 -14.99
C ASN A 115 10.03 0.72 -16.16
N ARG A 116 10.85 0.80 -17.22
CA ARG A 116 10.58 1.68 -18.36
C ARG A 116 9.39 1.18 -19.15
N VAL A 117 8.57 2.13 -19.57
CA VAL A 117 7.40 1.91 -20.42
C VAL A 117 7.43 2.93 -21.56
N LYS A 118 7.14 2.48 -22.77
CA LYS A 118 6.97 3.36 -23.93
C LYS A 118 5.69 4.16 -23.73
N SER A 119 5.79 5.45 -23.40
CA SER A 119 4.61 6.26 -23.02
C SER A 119 3.54 6.31 -24.13
N GLU A 120 3.96 6.29 -25.39
CA GLU A 120 3.12 6.27 -26.59
C GLU A 120 2.39 4.93 -26.82
N SER A 121 2.84 3.86 -26.18
CA SER A 121 2.19 2.55 -26.25
C SER A 121 0.97 2.46 -25.34
N ILE A 122 0.85 3.34 -24.34
CA ILE A 122 -0.21 3.20 -23.34
C ILE A 122 -1.59 3.41 -24.00
N ARG A 123 -2.48 2.44 -23.81
CA ARG A 123 -3.90 2.53 -24.18
C ARG A 123 -4.75 2.32 -22.94
N VAL A 124 -5.81 3.10 -22.84
CA VAL A 124 -6.75 3.09 -21.71
C VAL A 124 -8.14 2.85 -22.25
N TYR A 125 -8.84 1.88 -21.67
CA TYR A 125 -10.19 1.47 -22.03
C TYR A 125 -11.12 1.82 -20.87
N VAL A 126 -12.02 2.77 -21.11
CA VAL A 126 -13.01 3.27 -20.14
C VAL A 126 -14.33 3.49 -20.85
N GLU A 127 -15.43 3.48 -20.10
CA GLU A 127 -16.79 3.48 -20.66
C GLU A 127 -17.18 4.85 -21.25
N SER A 128 -16.62 5.94 -20.75
CA SER A 128 -17.02 7.31 -21.14
C SER A 128 -15.85 8.22 -21.52
N ALA A 129 -16.12 9.14 -22.45
CA ALA A 129 -15.16 10.16 -22.86
C ALA A 129 -14.75 11.10 -21.71
N SER A 130 -15.67 11.40 -20.78
CA SER A 130 -15.38 12.22 -19.60
C SER A 130 -14.42 11.53 -18.64
N ILE A 131 -14.55 10.23 -18.43
CA ILE A 131 -13.61 9.47 -17.60
C ILE A 131 -12.25 9.35 -18.30
N LEU A 132 -12.24 9.16 -19.62
CA LEU A 132 -10.99 9.18 -20.39
C LEU A 132 -10.24 10.49 -20.25
N ASP A 133 -10.94 11.63 -20.36
CA ASP A 133 -10.37 12.96 -20.19
C ASP A 133 -9.86 13.18 -18.76
N TYR A 134 -10.62 12.74 -17.75
CA TYR A 134 -10.20 12.78 -16.35
C TYR A 134 -8.91 11.98 -16.11
N VAL A 135 -8.84 10.74 -16.60
CA VAL A 135 -7.67 9.85 -16.44
C VAL A 135 -6.45 10.41 -17.18
N LYS A 136 -6.63 10.94 -18.39
CA LYS A 136 -5.56 11.61 -19.16
C LYS A 136 -5.07 12.87 -18.46
N THR A 137 -5.98 13.72 -17.97
CA THR A 137 -5.61 14.94 -17.22
C THR A 137 -4.80 14.60 -15.97
N LYS A 138 -5.17 13.55 -15.24
CA LYS A 138 -4.40 13.07 -14.08
C LYS A 138 -3.01 12.57 -14.48
N PHE A 139 -2.90 11.87 -15.61
CA PHE A 139 -1.61 11.44 -16.16
C PHE A 139 -0.71 12.64 -16.54
N GLU A 140 -1.25 13.63 -17.25
CA GLU A 140 -0.50 14.85 -17.60
C GLU A 140 -0.08 15.66 -16.37
N THR A 141 -0.96 15.75 -15.37
CA THR A 141 -0.65 16.40 -14.09
C THR A 141 0.51 15.70 -13.39
N PHE A 142 0.48 14.36 -13.33
CA PHE A 142 1.56 13.57 -12.75
C PHE A 142 2.86 13.78 -13.52
N LYS A 143 2.84 13.65 -14.85
CA LYS A 143 4.02 13.90 -15.69
C LYS A 143 4.58 15.29 -15.50
N THR A 144 3.74 16.32 -15.38
CA THR A 144 4.21 17.70 -15.17
C THR A 144 4.92 17.85 -13.83
N ARG A 145 4.43 17.20 -12.77
CA ARG A 145 5.08 17.20 -11.45
C ARG A 145 6.43 16.50 -11.46
N VAL A 146 6.56 15.41 -12.23
CA VAL A 146 7.79 14.61 -12.33
C VAL A 146 8.78 15.19 -13.35
N ALA A 147 8.31 15.77 -14.46
CA ALA A 147 9.13 16.31 -15.55
C ALA A 147 9.59 17.76 -15.32
N GLY A 148 8.96 18.50 -14.39
CA GLY A 148 9.31 19.89 -14.05
C GLY A 148 10.73 20.08 -13.52
N THR A 149 11.48 19.00 -13.28
CA THR A 149 12.87 19.01 -12.79
C THR A 149 13.74 18.05 -13.59
N LEU A 150 14.16 18.59 -14.74
CA LEU A 150 15.31 18.23 -15.57
C LEU A 150 15.86 16.79 -15.48
N ALA A 151 15.69 16.09 -16.60
CA ALA A 151 16.33 14.84 -17.03
C ALA A 151 15.54 13.55 -16.73
N GLU A 152 15.14 12.90 -17.84
CA GLU A 152 14.90 11.46 -18.00
C GLU A 152 14.37 10.72 -16.77
N THR A 153 13.05 10.46 -16.80
CA THR A 153 12.27 9.63 -15.88
C THR A 153 13.14 8.58 -15.18
N VAL A 154 13.48 8.81 -13.91
CA VAL A 154 14.10 7.74 -13.12
C VAL A 154 13.08 6.60 -13.06
N PRO A 155 13.40 5.41 -13.60
CA PRO A 155 12.44 4.34 -13.73
C PRO A 155 12.35 3.62 -12.39
N VAL A 156 11.83 4.29 -11.37
CA VAL A 156 11.50 3.64 -10.10
C VAL A 156 10.01 3.31 -10.11
N GLY A 157 9.72 2.05 -9.76
CA GLY A 157 8.36 1.59 -9.61
C GLY A 157 7.52 1.79 -10.86
N HIS A 158 6.25 2.11 -10.65
CA HIS A 158 5.27 2.36 -11.70
C HIS A 158 5.28 3.83 -12.20
N GLY A 159 6.35 4.59 -11.94
CA GLY A 159 6.43 6.02 -12.31
C GLY A 159 6.15 6.29 -13.80
N ALA A 160 6.56 5.38 -14.68
CA ALA A 160 6.32 5.50 -16.13
C ALA A 160 4.83 5.37 -16.54
N VAL A 161 4.00 4.78 -15.68
CA VAL A 161 2.55 4.56 -15.90
C VAL A 161 1.68 5.36 -14.92
N ALA A 162 2.30 6.24 -14.13
CA ALA A 162 1.64 7.14 -13.18
C ALA A 162 0.61 6.39 -12.31
N THR A 163 -0.58 6.99 -12.11
CA THR A 163 -1.66 6.47 -11.25
C THR A 163 -2.52 5.37 -11.90
N TYR A 164 -2.12 4.81 -13.05
CA TYR A 164 -2.95 3.81 -13.73
C TYR A 164 -3.12 2.51 -12.95
N PRO A 165 -2.07 1.96 -12.30
CA PRO A 165 -2.23 0.79 -11.46
C PRO A 165 -3.17 1.02 -10.26
N ASP A 166 -3.22 2.26 -9.74
CA ASP A 166 -3.97 2.65 -8.53
C ASP A 166 -5.47 2.89 -8.75
N ARG A 167 -5.95 2.61 -9.97
CA ARG A 167 -7.36 2.81 -10.37
C ARG A 167 -8.02 1.45 -10.54
N PRO A 168 -8.79 0.97 -9.54
CA PRO A 168 -9.34 -0.38 -9.54
C PRO A 168 -10.24 -0.68 -10.75
N TYR A 169 -10.91 0.33 -11.30
CA TYR A 169 -11.80 0.15 -12.46
C TYR A 169 -11.06 0.07 -13.80
N LEU A 170 -9.76 0.42 -13.85
CA LEU A 170 -9.08 0.67 -15.10
C LEU A 170 -8.72 -0.62 -15.85
N HIS A 171 -9.04 -0.66 -17.14
CA HIS A 171 -8.46 -1.56 -18.11
C HIS A 171 -7.50 -0.77 -19.00
N TRP A 172 -6.26 -1.24 -19.10
CA TRP A 172 -5.22 -0.54 -19.84
C TRP A 172 -4.14 -1.51 -20.31
N GLU A 173 -3.36 -1.10 -21.30
CA GLU A 173 -2.22 -1.86 -21.80
C GLU A 173 -1.03 -0.94 -22.03
N TYR A 174 0.17 -1.52 -22.03
CA TYR A 174 1.42 -0.84 -22.31
C TYR A 174 2.48 -1.80 -22.84
N GLU A 175 3.46 -1.27 -23.57
CA GLU A 175 4.66 -2.01 -23.95
C GLU A 175 5.82 -1.65 -23.00
N PRO A 176 6.31 -2.60 -22.19
CA PRO A 176 7.67 -2.53 -21.66
C PRO A 176 8.70 -2.62 -22.81
N GLU A 177 9.99 -2.64 -22.47
CA GLU A 177 11.05 -2.89 -23.46
C GLU A 177 10.86 -4.23 -24.19
N ASN A 178 10.23 -5.23 -23.56
CA ASN A 178 10.01 -6.58 -24.10
C ASN A 178 8.54 -7.01 -24.01
N GLY A 179 7.82 -6.98 -25.14
CA GLY A 179 6.43 -7.46 -25.24
C GLY A 179 5.38 -6.43 -24.84
N GLY A 180 4.10 -6.81 -24.93
CA GLY A 180 2.96 -6.00 -24.49
C GLY A 180 2.35 -6.59 -23.20
N VAL A 181 1.93 -5.72 -22.28
CA VAL A 181 1.27 -6.08 -21.02
C VAL A 181 -0.12 -5.46 -21.01
N GLU A 182 -1.14 -6.29 -20.82
CA GLU A 182 -2.52 -5.88 -20.61
C GLU A 182 -2.89 -6.04 -19.13
N ARG A 183 -3.62 -5.05 -18.58
CA ARG A 183 -3.94 -4.94 -17.17
C ARG A 183 -5.45 -4.76 -17.00
N HIS A 184 -6.06 -5.64 -16.22
CA HIS A 184 -7.44 -5.52 -15.78
C HIS A 184 -7.45 -5.32 -14.27
N ASN A 185 -7.31 -4.07 -13.83
CA ASN A 185 -7.15 -3.78 -12.41
C ASN A 185 -8.32 -4.33 -11.58
N ALA A 186 -9.55 -4.34 -12.11
CA ALA A 186 -10.69 -4.84 -11.35
C ALA A 186 -10.57 -6.34 -11.00
N ASN A 187 -9.91 -7.13 -11.87
CA ASN A 187 -9.63 -8.54 -11.61
C ASN A 187 -8.50 -8.70 -10.60
N ASP A 188 -7.50 -7.84 -10.65
CA ASP A 188 -6.36 -7.87 -9.73
C ASP A 188 -6.79 -7.46 -8.31
N TYR A 189 -7.58 -6.39 -8.21
CA TYR A 189 -8.10 -5.88 -6.94
C TYR A 189 -9.12 -6.82 -6.30
N ILE A 190 -9.99 -7.49 -7.07
CA ILE A 190 -10.94 -8.45 -6.48
C ILE A 190 -10.20 -9.66 -5.89
N GLU A 191 -9.11 -10.12 -6.54
CA GLU A 191 -8.25 -11.16 -5.98
C GLU A 191 -7.58 -10.68 -4.67
N ALA A 192 -7.07 -9.45 -4.65
CA ALA A 192 -6.51 -8.85 -3.44
C ALA A 192 -7.54 -8.79 -2.30
N CYS A 193 -8.75 -8.32 -2.60
CA CYS A 193 -9.84 -8.20 -1.63
C CYS A 193 -10.25 -9.55 -1.04
N GLU A 194 -10.35 -10.61 -1.85
CA GLU A 194 -10.69 -11.96 -1.37
C GLU A 194 -9.65 -12.47 -0.35
N ARG A 195 -8.37 -12.28 -0.68
CA ARG A 195 -7.28 -12.73 0.18
C ARG A 195 -7.16 -11.88 1.45
N LEU A 196 -7.34 -10.57 1.33
CA LEU A 196 -7.37 -9.67 2.48
C LEU A 196 -8.58 -9.94 3.37
N HIS A 197 -9.74 -10.28 2.80
CA HIS A 197 -10.90 -10.71 3.55
C HIS A 197 -10.58 -11.96 4.41
N ALA A 198 -9.95 -12.98 3.83
CA ALA A 198 -9.51 -14.16 4.57
C ALA A 198 -8.48 -13.81 5.66
N PHE A 199 -7.51 -12.94 5.35
CA PHE A 199 -6.50 -12.46 6.29
C PHE A 199 -7.11 -11.71 7.49
N PHE A 200 -8.03 -10.77 7.26
CA PHE A 200 -8.73 -10.07 8.33
C PHE A 200 -9.61 -11.01 9.15
N GLY A 201 -10.23 -12.02 8.52
CA GLY A 201 -10.95 -13.09 9.22
C GLY A 201 -10.07 -13.85 10.20
N GLU A 202 -8.85 -14.21 9.78
CA GLU A 202 -7.88 -14.88 10.67
C GLU A 202 -7.36 -13.95 11.79
N PHE A 203 -7.22 -12.65 11.50
CA PHE A 203 -6.83 -11.66 12.50
C PHE A 203 -7.86 -11.50 13.63
N VAL A 204 -9.16 -11.52 13.32
CA VAL A 204 -10.22 -11.36 14.35
C VAL A 204 -10.55 -12.66 15.08
N LYS A 205 -10.27 -13.81 14.46
CA LYS A 205 -10.52 -15.12 15.07
C LYS A 205 -9.76 -15.26 16.39
N GLU A 206 -10.51 -15.58 17.46
CA GLU A 206 -9.97 -15.76 18.82
C GLU A 206 -9.18 -14.54 19.36
N ASN A 207 -9.43 -13.34 18.82
CA ASN A 207 -8.71 -12.12 19.20
C ASN A 207 -9.50 -11.28 20.19
N THR A 208 -9.53 -11.68 21.46
CA THR A 208 -10.26 -10.96 22.53
C THR A 208 -9.58 -9.66 22.98
N VAL A 209 -8.37 -9.35 22.48
CA VAL A 209 -7.60 -8.17 22.88
C VAL A 209 -8.07 -6.93 22.13
N HIS A 210 -8.33 -7.08 20.83
CA HIS A 210 -8.65 -5.96 19.92
C HIS A 210 -10.10 -5.92 19.47
N GLY A 211 -10.95 -6.79 20.02
CA GLY A 211 -12.39 -6.80 19.75
C GLY A 211 -13.05 -8.10 20.20
N ASP A 212 -14.36 -8.19 20.00
CA ASP A 212 -15.05 -9.46 20.13
C ASP A 212 -14.79 -10.31 18.88
N PRO A 213 -14.51 -11.62 19.01
CA PRO A 213 -14.49 -12.52 17.86
C PRO A 213 -15.86 -12.47 17.18
N VAL A 214 -15.88 -11.95 15.96
CA VAL A 214 -17.08 -11.95 15.12
C VAL A 214 -16.85 -12.95 14.00
N GLU A 215 -17.85 -13.78 13.71
CA GLU A 215 -17.81 -14.60 12.50
C GLU A 215 -17.81 -13.67 11.28
N PRO A 216 -16.80 -13.76 10.39
CA PRO A 216 -16.76 -12.94 9.20
C PRO A 216 -17.95 -13.30 8.29
N VAL A 217 -18.45 -12.31 7.56
CA VAL A 217 -19.39 -12.59 6.45
C VAL A 217 -18.70 -13.49 5.42
N SER A 218 -19.48 -14.35 4.75
CA SER A 218 -18.89 -15.18 3.70
C SER A 218 -18.46 -14.30 2.52
N TRP A 219 -17.25 -14.52 1.99
CA TRP A 219 -16.77 -13.82 0.80
C TRP A 219 -17.77 -13.91 -0.37
N ASP A 220 -18.31 -15.11 -0.61
CA ASP A 220 -19.27 -15.36 -1.69
C ASP A 220 -20.53 -14.48 -1.58
N SER A 221 -20.92 -14.09 -0.35
CA SER A 221 -22.08 -13.24 -0.13
C SER A 221 -21.85 -11.77 -0.50
N ILE A 222 -20.59 -11.34 -0.58
CA ILE A 222 -20.21 -9.93 -0.83
C ILE A 222 -19.39 -9.74 -2.10
N ALA A 223 -18.85 -10.80 -2.70
CA ALA A 223 -17.89 -10.73 -3.82
C ALA A 223 -18.42 -9.91 -5.00
N ASP A 224 -19.68 -10.10 -5.38
CA ASP A 224 -20.30 -9.33 -6.48
C ASP A 224 -20.47 -7.84 -6.12
N LYS A 225 -20.80 -7.54 -4.86
CA LYS A 225 -20.90 -6.16 -4.37
C LYS A 225 -19.55 -5.48 -4.39
N VAL A 226 -18.52 -6.13 -3.85
CA VAL A 226 -17.13 -5.62 -3.88
C VAL A 226 -16.67 -5.41 -5.33
N ARG A 227 -16.91 -6.37 -6.22
CA ARG A 227 -16.57 -6.26 -7.65
C ARG A 227 -17.24 -5.05 -8.30
N ASN A 228 -18.52 -4.81 -8.02
CA ASN A 228 -19.24 -3.66 -8.57
C ASN A 228 -18.70 -2.34 -8.04
N ILE A 229 -18.36 -2.25 -6.75
CA ILE A 229 -17.73 -1.07 -6.15
C ILE A 229 -16.36 -0.80 -6.81
N LEU A 230 -15.53 -1.84 -6.99
CA LEU A 230 -14.20 -1.70 -7.62
C LEU A 230 -14.29 -1.25 -9.09
N LYS A 231 -15.32 -1.68 -9.81
CA LYS A 231 -15.57 -1.29 -11.20
C LYS A 231 -16.16 0.10 -11.37
N GLN A 232 -16.57 0.77 -10.30
CA GLN A 232 -17.13 2.12 -10.38
C GLN A 232 -16.08 3.09 -10.92
N GLU A 233 -16.28 3.55 -12.16
CA GLU A 233 -15.53 4.68 -12.70
C GLU A 233 -15.91 5.97 -11.95
N GLY A 234 -14.92 6.79 -11.62
CA GLY A 234 -15.18 8.05 -10.94
C GLY A 234 -13.94 8.68 -10.33
N SER A 235 -14.15 9.83 -9.68
CA SER A 235 -13.10 10.46 -8.88
C SER A 235 -12.75 9.63 -7.63
N LEU A 236 -11.71 10.02 -6.90
CA LEU A 236 -11.41 9.42 -5.60
C LEU A 236 -12.61 9.57 -4.65
N ASP A 237 -13.18 10.76 -4.58
CA ASP A 237 -14.30 11.07 -3.67
C ASP A 237 -15.57 10.28 -4.03
N ASP A 238 -15.88 10.14 -5.32
CA ASP A 238 -17.03 9.35 -5.77
C ASP A 238 -16.88 7.89 -5.36
N ARG A 239 -15.68 7.31 -5.54
CA ARG A 239 -15.40 5.92 -5.15
C ARG A 239 -15.44 5.73 -3.64
N ILE A 240 -14.89 6.67 -2.86
CA ILE A 240 -14.98 6.66 -1.39
C ILE A 240 -16.45 6.70 -0.96
N LYS A 241 -17.25 7.56 -1.60
CA LYS A 241 -18.69 7.64 -1.34
C LYS A 241 -19.38 6.31 -1.60
N THR A 242 -19.09 5.63 -2.71
CA THR A 242 -19.65 4.31 -3.01
C THR A 242 -19.33 3.27 -1.92
N TRP A 243 -18.09 3.24 -1.42
CA TRP A 243 -17.73 2.36 -0.29
C TRP A 243 -18.53 2.70 0.97
N LYS A 244 -18.64 3.98 1.32
CA LYS A 244 -19.38 4.44 2.51
C LYS A 244 -20.88 4.13 2.43
N GLU A 245 -21.46 4.27 1.24
CA GLU A 245 -22.86 3.92 0.99
C GLU A 245 -23.10 2.42 1.17
N ALA A 246 -22.23 1.57 0.59
CA ALA A 246 -22.34 0.11 0.71
C ALA A 246 -22.20 -0.39 2.16
N ILE A 247 -21.33 0.24 2.95
CA ILE A 247 -21.25 0.00 4.40
C ILE A 247 -22.56 0.46 5.06
N SER A 248 -22.93 1.72 4.89
CA SER A 248 -24.10 2.30 5.58
C SER A 248 -25.44 1.66 5.24
N SER A 249 -25.58 1.06 4.05
CA SER A 249 -26.78 0.34 3.61
C SER A 249 -26.80 -1.13 4.05
N ASN A 250 -25.79 -1.60 4.78
CA ASN A 250 -25.58 -3.00 5.16
C ASN A 250 -25.43 -3.95 3.97
N GLU A 251 -24.97 -3.47 2.81
CA GLU A 251 -24.81 -4.29 1.61
C GLU A 251 -23.59 -5.23 1.68
N LEU A 252 -22.60 -4.89 2.51
CA LEU A 252 -21.40 -5.70 2.73
C LEU A 252 -21.51 -6.51 4.03
N PHE A 253 -22.01 -5.92 5.10
CA PHE A 253 -22.18 -6.55 6.41
C PHE A 253 -23.15 -5.73 7.24
N MET A 254 -23.62 -6.27 8.37
CA MET A 254 -24.45 -5.49 9.29
C MET A 254 -23.61 -4.42 10.01
N SER A 255 -23.73 -3.17 9.57
CA SER A 255 -22.92 -2.06 10.06
C SER A 255 -23.42 -1.52 11.40
N ARG A 256 -22.47 -1.27 12.29
CA ARG A 256 -22.62 -0.55 13.56
C ARG A 256 -22.64 0.96 13.29
N ASP A 257 -23.01 1.74 14.31
CA ASP A 257 -23.01 3.20 14.19
C ASP A 257 -21.61 3.76 13.90
N GLU A 258 -20.57 3.12 14.43
CA GLU A 258 -19.16 3.46 14.21
C GLU A 258 -18.72 3.26 12.75
N ASP A 259 -19.19 2.19 12.10
CA ASP A 259 -18.86 1.88 10.70
C ASP A 259 -19.42 2.94 9.73
N ARG A 260 -20.53 3.58 10.10
CA ARG A 260 -21.25 4.57 9.26
C ARG A 260 -20.61 5.95 9.28
N VAL A 261 -19.68 6.19 10.19
CA VAL A 261 -19.02 7.49 10.38
C VAL A 261 -17.52 7.44 10.09
N ILE A 262 -17.05 6.37 9.42
CA ILE A 262 -15.64 6.25 9.03
C ILE A 262 -15.23 7.45 8.17
N THR A 263 -14.17 8.13 8.61
CA THR A 263 -13.53 9.22 7.89
C THR A 263 -12.04 8.96 7.76
N ASN A 264 -11.47 9.31 6.62
CA ASN A 264 -10.01 9.41 6.52
C ASN A 264 -9.59 10.77 7.10
N SER A 265 -8.50 10.80 7.86
CA SER A 265 -7.97 12.01 8.48
C SER A 265 -6.51 12.18 8.10
N ASP A 266 -6.26 13.17 7.25
CA ASP A 266 -4.92 13.59 6.81
C ASP A 266 -4.04 14.12 7.96
N THR A 267 -4.59 14.24 9.18
CA THR A 267 -3.90 14.73 10.36
C THR A 267 -3.80 13.70 11.48
N ALA A 268 -4.46 12.54 11.35
CA ALA A 268 -4.45 11.51 12.40
C ALA A 268 -3.05 10.95 12.63
N TRP A 269 -2.20 10.98 11.61
CA TRP A 269 -0.87 10.37 11.60
C TRP A 269 0.27 11.38 11.66
N LYS A 270 -0.01 12.66 11.92
CA LYS A 270 1.01 13.72 12.04
C LYS A 270 1.64 13.74 13.43
N SER A 271 2.94 13.99 13.50
CA SER A 271 3.73 14.09 14.74
C SER A 271 3.20 15.13 15.72
N SER A 272 2.49 16.16 15.26
CA SER A 272 1.87 17.14 16.16
C SER A 272 0.95 16.48 17.20
N ARG A 273 0.26 15.38 16.85
CA ARG A 273 -0.56 14.61 17.80
C ARG A 273 0.26 13.80 18.79
N ILE A 274 1.49 13.41 18.43
CA ILE A 274 2.44 12.74 19.32
C ILE A 274 2.85 13.73 20.41
N THR A 275 3.26 14.93 20.01
CA THR A 275 3.66 16.00 20.94
C THR A 275 2.53 16.37 21.88
N ASP A 276 1.32 16.64 21.36
CA ASP A 276 0.14 17.00 22.17
C ASP A 276 -0.20 15.94 23.22
N HIS A 277 -0.02 14.66 22.89
CA HIS A 277 -0.31 13.54 23.79
C HIS A 277 0.72 13.43 24.93
N PHE A 278 2.01 13.61 24.64
CA PHE A 278 3.08 13.59 25.65
C PHE A 278 3.03 14.84 26.56
N THR A 279 2.73 16.02 26.02
CA THR A 279 2.60 17.27 26.78
C THR A 279 1.40 17.25 27.74
N ALA A 280 0.33 16.49 27.44
CA ALA A 280 -0.84 16.34 28.30
C ALA A 280 -0.64 15.39 29.50
N GLY A 281 0.58 14.90 29.74
CA GLY A 281 0.89 13.99 30.85
C GLY A 281 0.50 12.52 30.58
N GLY A 282 0.28 12.16 29.32
CA GLY A 282 0.04 10.77 28.91
C GLY A 282 1.27 9.89 29.21
N LYS A 283 1.13 8.95 30.14
CA LYS A 283 2.10 7.87 30.34
C LYS A 283 1.75 6.71 29.44
N VAL A 284 2.13 6.79 28.18
CA VAL A 284 2.11 5.63 27.30
C VAL A 284 3.45 4.92 27.47
N TRP A 285 3.40 3.68 27.95
CA TRP A 285 4.50 2.74 27.73
C TRP A 285 4.76 2.73 26.22
N ILE A 286 6.03 2.71 25.82
CA ILE A 286 6.54 2.74 24.45
C ILE A 286 5.75 1.88 23.42
N ASP A 287 4.92 0.95 23.89
CA ASP A 287 4.16 -0.08 23.18
C ASP A 287 2.74 0.33 22.71
N VAL A 288 2.30 1.60 22.84
CA VAL A 288 0.91 2.01 22.52
C VAL A 288 0.77 3.19 21.54
N MET A 289 1.86 3.66 20.93
CA MET A 289 1.77 4.59 19.79
C MET A 289 1.94 3.83 18.48
N PRO A 290 0.97 3.91 17.53
CA PRO A 290 1.06 3.27 16.21
C PRO A 290 2.36 3.58 15.43
N ILE A 291 3.02 4.69 15.77
CA ILE A 291 4.27 5.15 15.15
C ILE A 291 5.54 4.57 15.80
N TYR A 292 5.48 4.12 17.05
CA TYR A 292 6.64 3.60 17.79
C TYR A 292 6.81 2.08 17.58
N LEU A 293 5.70 1.40 17.34
CA LEU A 293 5.64 -0.03 17.01
C LEU A 293 6.24 -0.36 15.64
N PHE A 294 6.55 0.67 14.87
CA PHE A 294 7.27 0.59 13.61
C PHE A 294 8.76 0.26 13.78
N VAL A 295 9.39 0.63 14.90
CA VAL A 295 10.87 0.62 15.04
C VAL A 295 11.42 -0.72 15.56
N GLN A 296 10.62 -1.58 16.21
CA GLN A 296 11.12 -2.86 16.72
C GLN A 296 11.13 -4.00 15.67
N ASP A 297 10.25 -3.98 14.68
CA ASP A 297 10.22 -5.03 13.63
C ASP A 297 11.06 -4.71 12.39
N GLY A 298 11.45 -3.43 12.17
CA GLY A 298 12.37 -3.05 11.10
C GLY A 298 13.84 -3.48 11.30
N ASN A 299 14.17 -4.07 12.45
CA ASN A 299 15.53 -4.51 12.82
C ASN A 299 15.65 -6.02 13.10
N ILE A 300 14.57 -6.79 12.99
CA ILE A 300 14.63 -8.26 13.07
C ILE A 300 14.59 -8.77 11.63
N GLU A 301 15.70 -9.36 11.20
CA GLU A 301 15.98 -9.84 9.85
C GLU A 301 16.45 -8.77 8.84
N ALA A 302 17.53 -8.09 9.23
CA ALA A 302 18.74 -8.26 8.43
C ALA A 302 19.10 -9.77 8.35
N MET A 303 18.29 -10.56 7.65
CA MET A 303 18.69 -11.86 7.17
C MET A 303 19.82 -11.57 6.19
N SER A 304 21.04 -11.65 6.72
CA SER A 304 22.16 -12.32 6.09
C SER A 304 21.77 -12.91 4.72
N PHE A 305 21.91 -12.11 3.66
CA PHE A 305 22.06 -12.64 2.30
C PHE A 305 23.43 -13.33 2.13
N THR A 306 24.05 -13.76 3.23
CA THR A 306 25.37 -14.40 3.31
C THR A 306 25.30 -15.91 3.54
N ASP A 307 24.15 -16.50 3.88
CA ASP A 307 24.03 -17.95 4.14
C ASP A 307 23.44 -18.78 2.98
N CYS A 308 23.68 -18.33 1.75
CA CYS A 308 23.44 -19.12 0.53
C CYS A 308 24.73 -19.27 -0.29
N TYR A 309 25.78 -19.83 0.30
CA TYR A 309 26.90 -20.40 -0.43
C TYR A 309 27.35 -21.71 0.22
N PRO A 310 27.16 -22.87 -0.42
CA PRO A 310 27.92 -24.07 -0.09
C PRO A 310 29.30 -23.99 -0.75
N MET A 311 30.35 -24.09 0.07
CA MET A 311 31.47 -24.98 -0.22
C MET A 311 31.41 -26.13 0.77
#